data_AF-A0A5C3M1Z9-F1
#
_entry.id   AF-A0A5C3M1Z9-F1
#
_cell.length_a   1.000
_cell.length_b   1.000
_cell.length_c   1.000
_cell.angle_alpha   90.00
_cell.angle_beta   90.00
_cell.angle_gamma   90.00
#
_symmetry.space_group_name_H-M   'P 1'
#
loop_
_entity.id
_entity.type
_entity.pdbx_description
1 polymer ?
#
loop_
_entity_poly.entity_id
_entity_poly.type
_entity_poly.pdbx_seq_one_letter_code
_entity_poly.pdbx_strand_id
1 'polypeptide(L)'
;MNILVFLSRHPHTERIPLILQIANGIKLLHEADIVHGSIFPGNILINDTGAPSAMLANVGFYPAVQEFLPATVTVSLSEYDLYKSPNSNDLEEITNTAEKLQLNKKLDLYSLAVSTHSVSVPHSMPTIYADPTPRQIYEGATPFQNDRTLPGLLQKVTHVMLRGHCGLQKPAAMPDDLWDVLQKCWKNDPSTTIDEVIRVCEANL
;
A
#
# COMPACT_ATOMS: atom_id res chain seq x y z
N MET A 1 11.27 -11.70 4.08
CA MET A 1 11.50 -10.37 4.73
C MET A 1 10.50 -9.38 4.15
N ASN A 2 10.02 -8.35 4.87
CA ASN A 2 9.09 -7.38 4.24
C ASN A 2 9.81 -6.52 3.17
N ILE A 3 9.06 -6.03 2.18
CA ILE A 3 9.63 -5.39 0.99
C ILE A 3 10.42 -4.11 1.29
N LEU A 4 10.00 -3.28 2.25
CA LEU A 4 10.75 -2.04 2.55
C LEU A 4 12.09 -2.33 3.24
N VAL A 5 12.13 -3.35 4.11
CA VAL A 5 13.39 -3.79 4.74
C VAL A 5 14.32 -4.43 3.70
N PHE A 6 13.77 -5.14 2.71
CA PHE A 6 14.56 -5.64 1.59
C PHE A 6 15.13 -4.49 0.74
N LEU A 7 14.31 -3.52 0.35
CA LEU A 7 14.75 -2.39 -0.48
C LEU A 7 15.73 -1.46 0.23
N SER A 8 15.70 -1.38 1.57
CA SER A 8 16.73 -0.65 2.30
C SER A 8 18.09 -1.34 2.27
N ARG A 9 18.12 -2.67 2.24
CA ARG A 9 19.34 -3.47 2.09
C ARG A 9 19.83 -3.55 0.65
N HIS A 10 18.92 -3.39 -0.32
CA HIS A 10 19.19 -3.51 -1.75
C HIS A 10 18.62 -2.30 -2.54
N PRO A 11 19.14 -1.08 -2.32
CA PRO A 11 18.55 0.18 -2.82
C PRO A 11 18.52 0.31 -4.35
N HIS A 12 19.39 -0.45 -5.03
CA HIS A 12 19.50 -0.54 -6.48
C HIS A 12 18.59 -1.60 -7.11
N THR A 13 17.75 -2.27 -6.32
CA THR A 13 16.78 -3.21 -6.89
C THR A 13 15.77 -2.49 -7.77
N GLU A 14 15.56 -3.00 -8.96
CA GLU A 14 14.47 -2.58 -9.84
C GLU A 14 13.13 -2.85 -9.19
N ARG A 15 12.31 -1.80 -9.04
CA ARG A 15 11.08 -1.85 -8.24
C ARG A 15 9.89 -2.31 -9.07
N ILE A 16 9.85 -1.98 -10.35
CA ILE A 16 8.74 -2.29 -11.26
C ILE A 16 8.51 -3.81 -11.38
N PRO A 17 9.54 -4.66 -11.51
CA PRO A 17 9.34 -6.11 -11.48
C PRO A 17 8.67 -6.62 -10.20
N LEU A 18 9.00 -6.03 -9.03
CA LEU A 18 8.38 -6.41 -7.76
C LEU A 18 6.92 -5.93 -7.69
N ILE A 19 6.64 -4.70 -8.13
CA ILE A 19 5.28 -4.13 -8.21
C ILE A 19 4.40 -4.98 -9.13
N LEU A 20 4.91 -5.38 -10.29
CA LEU A 20 4.21 -6.25 -11.23
C LEU A 20 3.85 -7.61 -10.61
N GLN A 21 4.78 -8.22 -9.85
CA GLN A 21 4.49 -9.48 -9.16
C GLN A 21 3.38 -9.32 -8.11
N ILE A 22 3.38 -8.22 -7.37
CA ILE A 22 2.31 -7.89 -6.41
C ILE A 22 0.97 -7.72 -7.14
N ALA A 23 0.94 -6.95 -8.23
CA ALA A 23 -0.26 -6.70 -9.01
C ALA A 23 -0.83 -8.00 -9.62
N ASN A 24 0.02 -8.87 -10.15
CA ASN A 24 -0.38 -10.20 -10.63
C ASN A 24 -0.94 -11.08 -9.50
N GLY A 25 -0.33 -11.05 -8.31
CA GLY A 25 -0.86 -11.75 -7.15
C GLY A 25 -2.27 -11.29 -6.77
N ILE A 26 -2.52 -9.97 -6.78
CA ILE A 26 -3.84 -9.40 -6.51
C ILE A 26 -4.84 -9.82 -7.59
N LYS A 27 -4.44 -9.78 -8.88
CA LYS A 27 -5.29 -10.22 -9.98
C LYS A 27 -5.76 -11.67 -9.80
N LEU A 28 -4.85 -12.58 -9.47
CA LEU A 28 -5.19 -13.99 -9.21
C LEU A 28 -6.19 -14.15 -8.06
N LEU A 29 -6.04 -13.38 -6.98
CA LEU A 29 -7.01 -13.37 -5.89
C LEU A 29 -8.37 -12.85 -6.36
N HIS A 30 -8.38 -11.73 -7.08
CA HIS A 30 -9.61 -11.09 -7.54
C HIS A 30 -10.37 -11.93 -8.58
N GLU A 31 -9.69 -12.67 -9.44
CA GLU A 31 -10.29 -13.64 -10.37
C GLU A 31 -10.97 -14.81 -9.64
N ALA A 32 -10.48 -15.17 -8.45
CA ALA A 32 -11.08 -16.16 -7.58
C ALA A 32 -12.13 -15.58 -6.60
N ASP A 33 -12.54 -14.32 -6.80
CA ASP A 33 -13.44 -13.57 -5.89
C ASP A 33 -12.91 -13.47 -4.44
N ILE A 34 -11.58 -13.55 -4.27
CA ILE A 34 -10.90 -13.36 -2.99
C ILE A 34 -10.37 -11.93 -2.91
N VAL A 35 -10.71 -11.24 -1.83
CA VAL A 35 -10.16 -9.92 -1.48
C VAL A 35 -9.00 -10.13 -0.52
N HIS A 36 -7.89 -9.44 -0.74
CA HIS A 36 -6.77 -9.47 0.20
C HIS A 36 -7.11 -8.74 1.50
N GLY A 37 -7.60 -7.50 1.39
CA GLY A 37 -8.16 -6.69 2.47
C GLY A 37 -7.15 -6.19 3.49
N SER A 38 -5.86 -6.28 3.18
CA SER A 38 -4.77 -5.86 4.07
C SER A 38 -3.45 -5.59 3.35
N ILE A 39 -3.53 -4.99 2.16
CA ILE A 39 -2.35 -4.71 1.34
C ILE A 39 -1.61 -3.51 1.94
N PHE A 40 -0.40 -3.77 2.43
CA PHE A 40 0.57 -2.73 2.77
C PHE A 40 1.97 -3.34 2.74
N PRO A 41 3.06 -2.54 2.70
CA PRO A 41 4.41 -3.08 2.55
C PRO A 41 4.84 -4.07 3.64
N GLY A 42 4.26 -4.03 4.84
CA GLY A 42 4.51 -5.02 5.89
C GLY A 42 3.96 -6.43 5.58
N ASN A 43 2.91 -6.52 4.77
CA ASN A 43 2.31 -7.77 4.28
C ASN A 43 2.83 -8.19 2.90
N ILE A 44 3.83 -7.50 2.36
CA ILE A 44 4.49 -7.87 1.10
C ILE A 44 5.86 -8.43 1.45
N LEU A 45 6.04 -9.72 1.22
CA LEU A 45 7.27 -10.43 1.56
C LEU A 45 8.13 -10.62 0.31
N ILE A 46 9.43 -10.42 0.46
CA ILE A 46 10.43 -10.77 -0.54
C ILE A 46 11.06 -12.10 -0.14
N ASN A 47 11.03 -13.05 -1.09
CA ASN A 47 11.92 -14.18 -1.14
C ASN A 47 13.17 -13.74 -1.91
N ASP A 48 14.32 -13.71 -1.23
CA ASP A 48 15.61 -13.29 -1.75
C ASP A 48 16.54 -14.48 -2.07
N THR A 49 16.00 -15.70 -2.11
CA THR A 49 16.76 -16.89 -2.55
C THR A 49 16.93 -16.88 -4.07
N GLY A 50 17.98 -16.21 -4.54
CA GLY A 50 18.26 -16.05 -5.97
C GLY A 50 17.71 -14.72 -6.50
N ALA A 51 16.96 -14.76 -7.61
CA ALA A 51 16.28 -13.57 -8.12
C ALA A 51 15.12 -13.20 -7.17
N PRO A 52 15.03 -11.94 -6.70
CA PRO A 52 14.06 -11.57 -5.70
C PRO A 52 12.63 -11.67 -6.24
N SER A 53 11.74 -12.30 -5.48
CA SER A 53 10.32 -12.39 -5.80
C SER A 53 9.43 -11.85 -4.67
N ALA A 54 8.47 -11.00 -5.01
CA ALA A 54 7.47 -10.45 -4.11
C ALA A 54 6.24 -11.35 -3.98
N MET A 55 5.76 -11.50 -2.74
CA MET A 55 4.64 -12.36 -2.37
C MET A 55 3.71 -11.61 -1.42
N LEU A 56 2.40 -11.80 -1.60
CA LEU A 56 1.38 -11.31 -0.68
C LEU A 56 1.26 -12.25 0.51
N ALA A 57 1.17 -11.70 1.71
CA ALA A 57 0.97 -12.43 2.96
C ALA A 57 -0.30 -11.92 3.68
N ASN A 58 -0.84 -12.74 4.59
CA ASN A 58 -2.02 -12.40 5.40
C ASN A 58 -3.29 -12.10 4.59
N VAL A 59 -3.45 -12.77 3.45
CA VAL A 59 -4.66 -12.73 2.61
C VAL A 59 -5.89 -13.11 3.45
N GLY A 60 -6.93 -12.28 3.41
CA GLY A 60 -8.21 -12.55 4.08
C GLY A 60 -8.19 -12.43 5.61
N PHE A 61 -7.04 -12.15 6.22
CA PHE A 61 -6.92 -12.05 7.69
C PHE A 61 -7.75 -10.90 8.25
N TYR A 62 -7.56 -9.67 7.75
CA TYR A 62 -8.30 -8.50 8.24
C TYR A 62 -9.81 -8.53 7.94
N PRO A 63 -10.26 -8.94 6.74
CA PRO A 63 -11.68 -9.16 6.48
C PRO A 63 -12.33 -10.12 7.48
N ALA A 64 -11.67 -11.26 7.77
CA ALA A 64 -12.15 -12.21 8.77
C ALA A 64 -12.20 -11.57 10.17
N VAL A 65 -11.16 -10.83 10.56
CA VAL A 65 -11.14 -10.11 11.85
C VAL A 65 -12.31 -9.12 11.97
N GLN A 66 -12.64 -8.38 10.92
CA GLN A 66 -13.79 -7.47 10.93
C GLN A 66 -15.14 -8.18 10.98
N GLU A 67 -15.26 -9.36 10.34
CA GLU A 67 -16.51 -10.14 10.34
C GLU A 67 -16.77 -10.81 11.69
N PHE A 68 -15.72 -11.32 12.35
CA PHE A 68 -15.85 -12.13 13.56
C PHE A 68 -15.67 -11.35 14.87
N LEU A 69 -15.09 -10.15 14.86
CA LEU A 69 -14.94 -9.36 16.08
C LEU A 69 -16.21 -8.54 16.40
N PRO A 70 -16.73 -8.59 17.64
CA PRO A 70 -17.79 -7.70 18.07
C PRO A 70 -17.38 -6.22 17.95
N ALA A 71 -18.34 -5.34 17.63
CA ALA A 71 -18.11 -3.89 17.57
C ALA A 71 -17.59 -3.27 18.89
N THR A 72 -17.73 -3.98 20.01
CA THR A 72 -17.19 -3.60 21.32
C THR A 72 -15.68 -3.84 21.45
N VAL A 73 -15.06 -4.57 20.53
CA VAL A 73 -13.61 -4.80 20.51
C VAL A 73 -12.93 -3.64 19.80
N THR A 74 -12.18 -2.83 20.56
CA THR A 74 -11.34 -1.78 20.01
C THR A 74 -10.05 -2.37 19.45
N VAL A 75 -9.86 -2.23 18.14
CA VAL A 75 -8.59 -2.58 17.49
C VAL A 75 -7.65 -1.37 17.61
N SER A 76 -6.43 -1.60 18.09
CA SER A 76 -5.41 -0.55 18.16
C SER A 76 -5.06 -0.04 16.77
N LEU A 77 -4.77 1.26 16.67
CA LEU A 77 -4.13 1.84 15.49
C LEU A 77 -2.84 1.10 15.17
N SER A 78 -2.60 0.90 13.87
CA SER A 78 -1.48 0.16 13.33
C SER A 78 -0.92 0.85 12.07
N GLU A 79 0.26 0.43 11.63
CA GLU A 79 0.85 0.95 10.38
C GLU A 79 0.00 0.63 9.14
N TYR A 80 -0.82 -0.43 9.19
CA TYR A 80 -1.76 -0.78 8.11
C TYR A 80 -2.78 0.35 7.85
N ASP A 81 -3.21 1.07 8.89
CA ASP A 81 -4.23 2.13 8.78
C ASP A 81 -3.75 3.31 7.92
N LEU A 82 -2.44 3.44 7.70
CA LEU A 82 -1.84 4.44 6.82
C LEU A 82 -2.06 4.14 5.32
N TYR A 83 -2.47 2.92 4.97
CA TYR A 83 -2.61 2.47 3.59
C TYR A 83 -4.08 2.30 3.16
N LYS A 84 -5.02 2.63 4.06
CA LYS A 84 -6.46 2.52 3.81
C LYS A 84 -7.00 3.69 2.99
N SER A 85 -8.09 3.42 2.27
CA SER A 85 -8.91 4.46 1.68
C SER A 85 -9.67 5.23 2.77
N PRO A 86 -9.78 6.57 2.68
CA PRO A 86 -10.69 7.36 3.53
C PRO A 86 -12.13 6.84 3.51
N ASN A 87 -12.53 6.26 2.38
CA ASN A 87 -13.90 5.79 2.13
C ASN A 87 -14.09 4.33 2.57
N SER A 88 -13.16 3.72 3.32
CA SER A 88 -13.30 2.32 3.75
C SER A 88 -14.50 2.08 4.67
N ASN A 89 -14.99 3.14 5.34
CA ASN A 89 -16.13 3.03 6.27
C ASN A 89 -17.48 2.94 5.54
N ASP A 90 -17.54 3.36 4.26
CA ASP A 90 -18.74 3.29 3.43
C ASP A 90 -19.22 1.84 3.22
N LEU A 91 -18.36 0.85 3.49
CA LEU A 91 -18.68 -0.58 3.43
C LEU A 91 -19.78 -1.01 4.40
N GLU A 92 -19.96 -0.32 5.53
CA GLU A 92 -20.96 -0.70 6.54
C GLU A 92 -22.40 -0.48 6.06
N GLU A 93 -22.60 0.45 5.11
CA GLU A 93 -23.91 0.79 4.56
C GLU A 93 -24.33 -0.13 3.39
N ILE A 94 -23.37 -0.86 2.80
CA ILE A 94 -23.62 -1.72 1.63
C ILE A 94 -24.04 -3.13 2.07
N THR A 95 -25.32 -3.44 1.88
CA THR A 95 -25.89 -4.77 2.20
C THR A 95 -25.78 -5.77 1.05
N ASN A 96 -25.60 -5.32 -0.19
CA ASN A 96 -25.46 -6.18 -1.36
C ASN A 96 -24.07 -6.82 -1.41
N THR A 97 -24.01 -8.16 -1.37
CA THR A 97 -22.75 -8.93 -1.34
C THR A 97 -21.88 -8.72 -2.58
N ALA A 98 -22.48 -8.62 -3.77
CA ALA A 98 -21.73 -8.43 -5.01
C ALA A 98 -21.14 -7.01 -5.08
N GLU A 99 -21.92 -5.99 -4.72
CA GLU A 99 -21.43 -4.61 -4.66
C GLU A 99 -20.34 -4.45 -3.60
N LYS A 100 -20.51 -5.06 -2.43
CA LYS A 100 -19.51 -5.10 -1.36
C LYS A 100 -18.22 -5.76 -1.82
N LEU A 101 -18.31 -6.88 -2.55
CA LEU A 101 -17.15 -7.55 -3.13
C LEU A 101 -16.40 -6.65 -4.13
N GLN A 102 -17.12 -5.99 -5.03
CA GLN A 102 -16.51 -5.07 -6.01
C GLN A 102 -15.85 -3.87 -5.35
N LEU A 103 -16.48 -3.27 -4.33
CA LEU A 103 -15.88 -2.18 -3.56
C LEU A 103 -14.61 -2.65 -2.85
N ASN A 104 -14.63 -3.83 -2.21
CA ASN A 104 -13.46 -4.38 -1.56
C ASN A 104 -12.28 -4.64 -2.52
N LYS A 105 -12.56 -5.12 -3.75
CA LYS A 105 -11.53 -5.22 -4.80
C LYS A 105 -10.94 -3.86 -5.16
N LYS A 106 -11.76 -2.79 -5.18
CA LYS A 106 -11.27 -1.41 -5.36
C LYS A 106 -10.46 -0.89 -4.17
N LEU A 107 -10.80 -1.27 -2.95
CA LEU A 107 -10.00 -0.93 -1.76
C LEU A 107 -8.62 -1.60 -1.80
N ASP A 108 -8.53 -2.85 -2.27
CA ASP A 108 -7.25 -3.51 -2.54
C ASP A 108 -6.40 -2.71 -3.56
N LEU A 109 -7.01 -2.21 -4.64
CA LEU A 109 -6.34 -1.36 -5.63
C LEU A 109 -5.85 -0.04 -5.04
N TYR A 110 -6.65 0.60 -4.18
CA TYR A 110 -6.24 1.80 -3.47
C TYR A 110 -5.00 1.52 -2.61
N SER A 111 -5.05 0.47 -1.79
CA SER A 111 -3.96 0.09 -0.89
C SER A 111 -2.71 -0.37 -1.65
N LEU A 112 -2.86 -1.04 -2.80
CA LEU A 112 -1.78 -1.33 -3.74
C LEU A 112 -1.12 -0.03 -4.22
N ALA A 113 -1.90 0.98 -4.58
CA ALA A 113 -1.36 2.24 -5.07
C ALA A 113 -0.54 2.98 -4.01
N VAL A 114 -1.04 3.04 -2.76
CA VAL A 114 -0.27 3.62 -1.65
C VAL A 114 1.00 2.80 -1.38
N SER A 115 0.92 1.48 -1.43
CA SER A 115 2.08 0.59 -1.24
C SER A 115 3.13 0.77 -2.34
N THR A 116 2.69 0.93 -3.58
CA THR A 116 3.53 1.17 -4.76
C THR A 116 4.28 2.49 -4.65
N HIS A 117 3.59 3.54 -4.18
CA HIS A 117 4.24 4.81 -3.85
C HIS A 117 5.34 4.61 -2.81
N SER A 118 5.02 3.99 -1.67
CA SER A 118 6.01 3.72 -0.62
C SER A 118 7.22 2.95 -1.16
N VAL A 119 7.01 1.86 -1.90
CA VAL A 119 8.07 1.04 -2.53
C VAL A 119 8.97 1.86 -3.47
N SER A 120 8.38 2.85 -4.16
CA SER A 120 9.06 3.71 -5.15
C SER A 120 9.87 4.84 -4.54
N VAL A 121 9.65 5.17 -3.26
CA VAL A 121 10.49 6.12 -2.54
C VAL A 121 11.90 5.52 -2.34
N PRO A 122 12.99 6.30 -2.47
CA PRO A 122 14.32 5.84 -2.11
C PRO A 122 14.41 5.47 -0.63
N HIS A 123 14.85 4.24 -0.32
CA HIS A 123 15.01 3.75 1.04
C HIS A 123 16.49 3.62 1.40
N SER A 124 17.31 4.62 1.06
CA SER A 124 18.69 4.65 1.53
C SER A 124 18.68 4.44 3.04
N MET A 125 19.36 3.40 3.52
CA MET A 125 19.60 3.20 4.95
C MET A 125 20.00 4.55 5.56
N PRO A 126 19.43 4.97 6.71
CA PRO A 126 20.09 6.00 7.47
C PRO A 126 21.46 5.40 7.78
N THR A 127 22.50 5.98 7.18
CA THR A 127 23.88 5.74 7.57
C THR A 127 23.90 5.85 9.09
N ILE A 128 24.11 4.71 9.74
CA ILE A 128 24.63 4.63 11.10
C ILE A 128 25.56 5.83 11.31
N TYR A 129 25.23 6.70 12.27
CA TYR A 129 25.80 8.04 12.52
C TYR A 129 25.23 9.21 11.69
N ALA A 130 24.06 9.74 12.10
CA ALA A 130 23.84 11.16 12.39
C ALA A 130 22.37 11.42 12.71
N ASP A 131 22.13 12.16 13.79
CA ASP A 131 20.83 12.65 14.23
C ASP A 131 20.22 13.60 13.17
N PRO A 132 19.06 13.30 12.55
CA PRO A 132 18.51 14.16 11.51
C PRO A 132 17.80 15.36 12.12
N THR A 133 18.22 16.55 11.71
CA THR A 133 17.56 17.81 12.08
C THR A 133 16.11 17.87 11.54
N PRO A 134 15.21 18.65 12.16
CA PRO A 134 13.76 18.67 11.85
C PRO A 134 13.39 18.98 10.38
N ARG A 135 14.32 19.52 9.59
CA ARG A 135 14.09 19.87 8.18
C ARG A 135 14.19 18.66 7.23
N GLN A 136 14.92 17.61 7.61
CA GLN A 136 15.06 16.37 6.83
C GLN A 136 13.87 15.41 7.00
N ILE A 137 12.91 15.74 7.87
CA ILE A 137 11.72 14.93 8.13
C ILE A 137 10.73 14.97 6.94
N TYR A 138 10.78 16.02 6.12
CA TYR A 138 9.82 16.26 5.04
C TYR A 138 10.33 15.91 3.63
N GLU A 139 11.60 15.53 3.49
CA GLU A 139 12.23 15.27 2.21
C GLU A 139 12.76 13.82 2.17
N GLY A 140 11.95 12.91 1.63
CA GLY A 140 12.43 11.64 1.08
C GLY A 140 12.22 10.36 1.91
N ALA A 141 11.60 10.41 3.08
CA ALA A 141 11.18 9.19 3.77
C ALA A 141 9.78 8.77 3.28
N THR A 142 9.51 7.46 3.25
CA THR A 142 8.12 6.93 3.15
C THR A 142 7.17 7.77 4.00
N PRO A 143 5.89 7.94 3.64
CA PRO A 143 5.08 9.05 4.15
C PRO A 143 5.00 9.17 5.69
N PHE A 144 5.43 8.15 6.46
CA PHE A 144 5.19 8.04 7.89
C PHE A 144 6.34 7.52 8.77
N GLN A 145 7.58 7.37 8.29
CA GLN A 145 8.63 6.67 9.07
C GLN A 145 9.18 7.41 10.31
N ASN A 146 9.09 8.74 10.39
CA ASN A 146 9.91 9.52 11.34
C ASN A 146 9.34 9.67 12.77
N ASP A 147 8.14 9.18 13.04
CA ASP A 147 7.56 9.24 14.40
C ASP A 147 6.70 7.99 14.64
N ARG A 148 7.22 7.07 15.46
CA ARG A 148 6.55 5.81 15.85
C ARG A 148 5.85 5.92 17.19
N THR A 149 5.75 7.12 17.77
CA THR A 149 4.95 7.33 18.99
C THR A 149 3.47 7.18 18.65
N LEU A 150 2.66 6.72 19.61
CA LEU A 150 1.21 6.60 19.42
C LEU A 150 0.56 7.94 19.00
N PRO A 151 0.94 9.12 19.56
CA PRO A 151 0.47 10.41 19.07
C PRO A 151 0.87 10.70 17.61
N GLY A 152 2.12 10.39 17.23
CA GLY A 152 2.60 10.57 15.86
C GLY A 152 1.86 9.69 14.85
N LEU A 153 1.65 8.42 15.18
CA LEU A 153 0.87 7.50 14.34
C LEU A 153 -0.59 7.95 14.22
N LEU A 154 -1.23 8.35 15.32
CA LEU A 154 -2.60 8.87 15.31
C LEU A 154 -2.74 10.10 14.42
N GLN A 155 -1.79 11.04 14.52
CA GLN A 155 -1.79 12.25 13.68
C GLN A 155 -1.72 11.89 12.19
N LYS A 156 -0.87 10.94 11.82
CA LYS A 156 -0.68 10.49 10.45
C LYS A 156 -1.90 9.75 9.90
N VAL A 157 -2.46 8.82 10.67
CA VAL A 157 -3.69 8.12 10.30
C VAL A 157 -4.84 9.12 10.14
N THR A 158 -4.98 10.08 11.06
CA THR A 158 -5.99 11.13 10.97
C THR A 158 -5.82 11.97 9.70
N HIS A 159 -4.59 12.32 9.34
CA HIS A 159 -4.31 13.04 8.11
C HIS A 159 -4.75 12.24 6.88
N VAL A 160 -4.38 10.97 6.80
CA VAL A 160 -4.77 10.07 5.70
C VAL A 160 -6.29 9.96 5.62
N MET A 161 -6.97 9.76 6.75
CA MET A 161 -8.44 9.67 6.79
C MET A 161 -9.12 10.95 6.31
N LEU A 162 -8.54 12.12 6.58
CA LEU A 162 -9.16 13.41 6.20
C LEU A 162 -8.80 13.86 4.79
N ARG A 163 -7.65 13.46 4.24
CA ARG A 163 -7.09 14.02 3.00
C ARG A 163 -6.83 13.00 1.91
N GLY A 164 -6.82 11.70 2.24
CA GLY A 164 -6.38 10.64 1.34
C GLY A 164 -4.92 10.80 0.90
N HIS A 165 -4.58 10.21 -0.24
CA HIS A 165 -3.20 10.16 -0.75
C HIS A 165 -2.95 10.98 -2.02
N CYS A 166 -3.96 11.66 -2.57
CA CYS A 166 -3.80 12.46 -3.80
C CYS A 166 -2.80 13.62 -3.67
N GLY A 167 -2.45 14.04 -2.44
CA GLY A 167 -1.45 15.08 -2.18
C GLY A 167 0.00 14.59 -2.11
N LEU A 168 0.25 13.28 -2.23
CA LEU A 168 1.61 12.73 -2.27
C LEU A 168 2.37 13.23 -3.50
N GLN A 169 3.69 13.35 -3.37
CA GLN A 169 4.58 13.75 -4.46
C GLN A 169 5.06 12.52 -5.23
N LYS A 170 5.18 12.65 -6.55
CA LYS A 170 5.71 11.59 -7.42
C LYS A 170 7.17 11.30 -7.07
N PRO A 171 7.55 10.05 -6.74
CA PRO A 171 8.96 9.68 -6.56
C PRO A 171 9.76 9.86 -7.85
N ALA A 172 11.00 10.34 -7.74
CA ALA A 172 11.84 10.65 -8.91
C ALA A 172 12.09 9.45 -9.84
N ALA A 173 12.15 8.24 -9.27
CA ALA A 173 12.36 7.00 -10.03
C ALA A 173 11.05 6.38 -10.57
N MET A 174 9.89 7.00 -10.33
CA MET A 174 8.60 6.47 -10.78
C MET A 174 8.25 7.02 -12.18
N PRO A 175 7.94 6.13 -13.15
CA PRO A 175 7.39 6.52 -14.45
C PRO A 175 6.11 7.37 -14.33
N ASP A 176 5.88 8.26 -15.31
CA ASP A 176 4.72 9.16 -15.33
C ASP A 176 3.39 8.40 -15.44
N ASP A 177 3.33 7.40 -16.31
CA ASP A 177 2.15 6.56 -16.51
C ASP A 177 1.82 5.69 -15.28
N LEU A 178 2.85 5.17 -14.59
CA LEU A 178 2.66 4.49 -13.31
C LEU A 178 2.09 5.45 -12.27
N TRP A 179 2.64 6.66 -12.18
CA TRP A 179 2.11 7.68 -11.27
C TRP A 179 0.65 8.04 -11.56
N ASP A 180 0.32 8.24 -12.84
CA ASP A 180 -1.04 8.57 -13.27
C ASP A 180 -2.04 7.49 -12.86
N VAL A 181 -1.71 6.19 -13.04
CA VAL A 181 -2.61 5.10 -12.63
C VAL A 181 -2.75 5.02 -11.10
N LEU A 182 -1.69 5.31 -10.32
CA LEU A 182 -1.81 5.38 -8.86
C LEU A 182 -2.80 6.47 -8.42
N GLN A 183 -2.73 7.65 -9.06
CA GLN A 183 -3.65 8.75 -8.77
C GLN A 183 -5.10 8.42 -9.12
N LYS A 184 -5.34 7.65 -10.20
CA LYS A 184 -6.69 7.15 -10.54
C LYS A 184 -7.21 6.18 -9.48
N CYS A 185 -6.37 5.25 -9.00
CA CYS A 185 -6.72 4.35 -7.88
C CYS A 185 -7.15 5.15 -6.65
N TRP A 186 -6.41 6.22 -6.29
CA TRP A 186 -6.75 7.04 -5.11
C TRP A 186 -8.03 7.85 -5.23
N LYS A 187 -8.46 8.15 -6.46
CA LYS A 187 -9.73 8.82 -6.74
C LYS A 187 -10.91 7.86 -6.86
N ASN A 188 -10.70 6.56 -6.67
CA ASN A 188 -11.68 5.51 -6.91
C ASN A 188 -12.28 5.57 -8.32
N ASP A 189 -11.47 5.94 -9.32
CA ASP A 189 -11.92 6.08 -10.71
C ASP A 189 -12.56 4.77 -11.20
N PRO A 190 -13.78 4.80 -11.75
CA PRO A 190 -14.51 3.59 -12.14
C PRO A 190 -13.83 2.80 -13.28
N SER A 191 -12.96 3.43 -14.07
CA SER A 191 -12.23 2.79 -15.16
C SER A 191 -10.99 2.02 -14.70
N THR A 192 -10.52 2.28 -13.47
CA THR A 192 -9.26 1.70 -13.00
C THR A 192 -9.44 0.26 -12.57
N THR A 193 -8.62 -0.62 -13.12
CA THR A 193 -8.63 -2.06 -12.87
C THR A 193 -7.22 -2.56 -12.57
N ILE A 194 -7.11 -3.74 -11.97
CA ILE A 194 -5.81 -4.37 -11.74
C ILE A 194 -5.05 -4.63 -13.06
N ASP A 195 -5.78 -4.93 -14.14
CA ASP A 195 -5.21 -5.10 -15.47
C ASP A 195 -4.61 -3.80 -16.02
N GLU A 196 -5.17 -2.63 -15.71
CA GLU A 196 -4.57 -1.35 -16.09
C GLU A 196 -3.22 -1.16 -15.38
N VAL A 197 -3.15 -1.44 -14.08
CA VAL A 197 -1.90 -1.36 -13.31
C VAL A 197 -0.85 -2.32 -13.87
N ILE A 198 -1.25 -3.57 -14.19
CA ILE A 198 -0.36 -4.58 -14.79
C ILE A 198 0.18 -4.10 -16.14
N ARG A 199 -0.69 -3.65 -17.05
CA ARG A 199 -0.27 -3.15 -18.37
C ARG A 199 0.73 -2.00 -18.28
N VAL A 200 0.51 -1.07 -17.35
CA VAL A 200 1.44 0.04 -17.12
C VAL A 200 2.78 -0.46 -16.58
N CYS A 201 2.78 -1.43 -15.65
CA CYS A 201 4.02 -2.03 -15.17
C CYS A 201 4.78 -2.75 -16.29
N GLU A 202 4.11 -3.54 -17.13
CA GLU A 202 4.70 -4.26 -18.26
C GLU A 202 5.32 -3.32 -19.31
N ALA A 203 4.70 -2.16 -19.54
CA ALA A 203 5.22 -1.14 -20.46
C ALA A 203 6.52 -0.46 -19.96
N ASN A 204 6.84 -0.58 -18.67
CA ASN A 204 7.99 0.04 -18.02
C ASN A 204 9.05 -0.97 -17.52
N LEU A 205 8.99 -2.22 -17.98
CA LEU A 205 10.06 -3.22 -17.78
C LEU A 205 11.19 -3.04 -18.81
#